data_AF-A0A0E3LJV2-F1
#
_entry.id   AF-A0A0E3LJV2-F1
#
_cell.length_a   1.000
_cell.length_b   1.000
_cell.length_c   1.000
_cell.angle_alpha   90.00
_cell.angle_beta   90.00
_cell.angle_gamma   90.00
#
_symmetry.space_group_name_H-M   'P 1'
#
loop_
_entity.id
_entity.type
_entity.pdbx_description
1 polymer ?
#
loop_
_entity_poly.entity_id
_entity_poly.type
_entity_poly.pdbx_seq_one_letter_code
_entity_poly.pdbx_strand_id
1 'polypeptide(L)' 'MHPVIDYKKCTGALACYEVCPADVFDIEEIDQVKKAVVARPENCIECNQCVEACPEDAIELVED' A
#
# COMPACT_ATOMS: atom_id res chain seq x y z
N MET A 1 -0.94 -12.33 6.82
CA MET A 1 0.05 -11.42 6.19
C MET A 1 -0.59 -10.06 5.90
N HIS A 2 0.18 -8.97 5.93
CA HIS A 2 -0.33 -7.63 5.60
C HIS A 2 0.67 -6.81 4.78
N PRO A 3 0.22 -5.81 3.99
CA PRO A 3 1.13 -4.94 3.28
C PRO A 3 1.90 -4.04 4.24
N VAL A 4 3.15 -3.76 3.93
CA VAL A 4 4.00 -2.73 4.52
C VAL A 4 4.55 -1.86 3.40
N ILE A 5 4.53 -0.54 3.60
CA ILE A 5 4.99 0.43 2.60
C ILE A 5 6.35 1.01 3.04
N ASP A 6 7.36 0.92 2.17
CA ASP A 6 8.58 1.70 2.28
C ASP A 6 8.34 3.13 1.78
N TYR A 7 8.09 4.05 2.70
CA TYR A 7 7.82 5.46 2.36
C TYR A 7 9.01 6.20 1.74
N LYS A 8 10.24 5.66 1.82
CA LYS A 8 11.40 6.23 1.13
C LYS A 8 11.37 5.95 -0.37
N LYS A 9 10.76 4.83 -0.77
CA LYS A 9 10.53 4.47 -2.18
C LYS A 9 9.19 4.98 -2.69
N CYS A 10 8.16 5.01 -1.85
CA CYS A 10 6.81 5.41 -2.25
C CYS A 10 6.77 6.87 -2.72
N THR A 11 6.47 7.06 -4.01
CA THR A 11 6.34 8.36 -4.69
C THR A 11 4.90 8.92 -4.69
N GLY A 12 3.94 8.19 -4.10
CA GLY A 12 2.53 8.62 -4.11
C GLY A 12 1.77 8.30 -5.40
N ALA A 13 2.15 7.21 -6.10
CA ALA A 13 1.46 6.77 -7.32
C ALA A 13 0.01 6.29 -7.07
N LEU A 14 -0.33 5.90 -5.83
CA LEU A 14 -1.65 5.45 -5.38
C LEU A 14 -2.23 4.21 -6.10
N ALA A 15 -1.46 3.54 -6.97
CA ALA A 15 -1.89 2.31 -7.63
C ALA A 15 -2.34 1.22 -6.64
N CYS A 16 -1.68 1.09 -5.48
CA CYS A 16 -2.07 0.14 -4.43
C CYS A 16 -3.46 0.43 -3.84
N TYR A 17 -3.85 1.70 -3.74
CA TYR A 17 -5.18 2.11 -3.28
C TYR A 17 -6.24 1.73 -4.32
N GLU A 18 -5.97 1.97 -5.61
CA GLU A 18 -6.91 1.68 -6.71
C GLU A 18 -7.16 0.19 -6.93
N VAL A 19 -6.13 -0.65 -6.81
CA VAL A 19 -6.26 -2.10 -7.05
C VAL A 19 -6.73 -2.89 -5.83
N CYS A 20 -6.79 -2.29 -4.65
CA CYS A 20 -7.10 -3.05 -3.43
C CYS A 20 -8.59 -3.41 -3.37
N PRO A 21 -8.97 -4.70 -3.50
CA PRO A 21 -10.38 -5.10 -3.45
C PRO A 21 -10.94 -5.14 -2.03
N ALA A 22 -10.08 -5.06 -1.01
CA ALA A 22 -10.42 -5.22 0.38
C ALA A 22 -10.34 -3.91 1.18
N ASP A 23 -10.17 -2.79 0.48
CA ASP A 23 -10.15 -1.46 1.09
C ASP A 23 -9.15 -1.39 2.27
N VAL A 24 -7.90 -1.82 2.06
CA VAL A 24 -6.84 -1.85 3.09
C VAL A 24 -6.21 -0.48 3.31
N PHE A 25 -6.22 0.37 2.28
CA PHE A 25 -5.44 1.60 2.24
C PHE A 25 -6.33 2.84 2.42
N ASP A 26 -5.83 3.84 3.16
CA ASP A 26 -6.32 5.23 3.09
C ASP A 26 -5.26 6.11 2.42
N ILE A 27 -5.57 7.39 2.22
CA ILE A 27 -4.66 8.37 1.63
C ILE A 27 -4.39 9.49 2.63
N GLU A 28 -3.12 9.73 2.94
CA GLU A 28 -2.66 10.80 3.81
C GLU A 28 -1.59 11.65 3.12
N GLU A 29 -1.32 12.85 3.66
CA GLU A 29 -0.22 13.70 3.20
C GLU A 29 1.05 13.39 4.01
N ILE A 30 2.06 12.85 3.34
CA ILE A 30 3.36 12.51 3.90
C ILE A 30 4.43 13.21 3.05
N ASP A 31 5.25 14.04 3.68
CA ASP A 31 6.28 14.86 3.00
C ASP A 31 5.70 15.74 1.88
N GLN A 32 4.54 16.36 2.12
CA GLN A 32 3.82 17.21 1.15
C GLN A 32 3.34 16.47 -0.12
N VAL A 33 3.32 15.14 -0.08
CA VAL A 33 2.84 14.27 -1.16
C VAL A 33 1.72 13.37 -0.62
N LYS A 34 0.67 13.18 -1.41
CA LYS A 34 -0.38 12.20 -1.06
C LYS A 34 0.18 10.79 -1.23
N LYS A 35 0.20 10.00 -0.16
CA LYS A 35 0.66 8.61 -0.16
C LYS A 35 -0.41 7.71 0.45
N ALA A 36 -0.46 6.47 -0.03
CA ALA A 36 -1.29 5.45 0.59
C ALA A 36 -0.71 5.10 1.97
N VAL A 37 -1.59 4.86 2.94
CA VAL A 37 -1.24 4.32 4.26
C VAL A 37 -2.02 3.03 4.48
N VAL A 38 -1.42 2.05 5.14
CA VAL A 38 -2.08 0.78 5.49
C VAL A 38 -2.98 1.04 6.69
N ALA A 39 -4.24 1.38 6.43
CA ALA A 39 -5.20 1.80 7.45
C ALA A 39 -5.92 0.61 8.11
N ARG A 40 -6.10 -0.48 7.35
CA ARG A 40 -6.87 -1.66 7.74
C ARG A 40 -6.11 -2.94 7.37
N PRO A 41 -4.93 -3.20 7.98
CA PRO A 41 -4.10 -4.37 7.66
C PRO A 41 -4.86 -5.70 7.83
N GLU A 42 -5.81 -5.77 8.77
CA GLU A 42 -6.67 -6.93 9.03
C GLU A 42 -7.63 -7.28 7.88
N ASN A 43 -7.91 -6.32 6.99
CA ASN A 43 -8.73 -6.57 5.80
C ASN A 43 -7.94 -7.24 4.67
N CYS A 44 -6.60 -7.33 4.77
CA CYS A 44 -5.78 -7.91 3.72
C CYS A 44 -6.19 -9.36 3.43
N ILE A 45 -6.56 -9.62 2.17
CA ILE A 45 -6.92 -10.96 1.68
C ILE A 45 -5.77 -11.67 0.95
N GLU A 46 -4.53 -11.16 1.11
CA GLU A 46 -3.31 -11.78 0.57
C GLU A 46 -3.32 -11.95 -0.97
N CYS A 47 -4.05 -11.10 -1.68
CA CYS A 47 -4.20 -11.19 -3.15
C CYS A 47 -3.00 -10.65 -3.95
N ASN A 48 -2.00 -10.07 -3.29
CA ASN A 48 -0.76 -9.53 -3.86
C ASN A 48 -0.86 -8.37 -4.88
N GLN A 49 -2.07 -7.92 -5.24
CA GLN A 49 -2.25 -6.88 -6.26
C GLN A 49 -1.55 -5.55 -5.94
N CYS A 50 -1.51 -5.13 -4.66
CA CYS A 50 -0.84 -3.88 -4.28
C CYS A 50 0.69 -3.94 -4.49
N VAL A 51 1.29 -5.12 -4.34
CA VAL A 51 2.72 -5.35 -4.59
C VAL A 51 2.99 -5.25 -6.09
N GLU A 52 2.22 -5.97 -6.90
CA GLU A 52 2.38 -5.99 -8.37
C GLU A 52 2.07 -4.63 -9.02
N ALA A 53 1.13 -3.88 -8.48
CA ALA A 53 0.73 -2.58 -9.03
C ALA A 53 1.68 -1.43 -8.62
N CYS A 54 2.55 -1.61 -7.62
CA CYS A 54 3.42 -0.55 -7.15
C CYS A 54 4.57 -0.32 -8.15
N PRO A 55 4.65 0.84 -8.83
CA PRO A 55 5.70 1.09 -9.83
C PRO A 55 7.09 1.28 -9.23
N GLU A 56 7.19 1.48 -7.91
CA GLU A 56 8.44 1.75 -7.19
C GLU A 56 8.94 0.55 -6.38
N ASP A 57 8.28 -0.61 -6.49
CA ASP A 57 8.55 -1.79 -5.65
C ASP A 57 8.64 -1.41 -4.15
N ALA A 58 7.70 -0.57 -3.71
CA ALA A 58 7.68 0.03 -2.38
C ALA A 58 6.80 -0.74 -1.39
N ILE A 59 6.19 -1.85 -1.79
CA ILE A 59 5.22 -2.61 -0.98
C ILE A 59 5.64 -4.07 -0.90
N GLU A 60 5.62 -4.63 0.31
CA GLU A 60 5.83 -6.05 0.58
C GLU A 60 4.68 -6.59 1.45
N LEU A 61 4.31 -7.85 1.28
CA LEU A 61 3.44 -8.55 2.23
C LEU A 61 4.30 -9.26 3.28
N VAL A 62 4.11 -8.92 4.55
CA VAL A 62 4.84 -9.52 5.68
C VAL A 62 3.96 -10.45 6.49
N GLU A 63 4.55 -11.51 7.05
CA GLU A 63 3.97 -12.32 8.14
C GLU A 63 4.25 -11.62 9.48
N ASP A 64 3.37 -11.80 10.48
CA ASP A 64 3.56 -11.26 11.83
C ASP A 64 4.86 -11.72 12.50
#